data_AF-F4NZR2-F1
#
_entry.id   AF-F4NZR2-F1
#
_cell.length_a   1.000
_cell.length_b   1.000
_cell.length_c   1.000
_cell.angle_alpha   90.00
_cell.angle_beta   90.00
_cell.angle_gamma   90.00
#
_symmetry.space_group_name_H-M   'P 1'
#
loop_
_entity.id
_entity.type
_entity.pdbx_description
1 polymer ?
#
loop_
_entity_poly.entity_id
_entity_poly.type
_entity_poly.pdbx_seq_one_letter_code
_entity_poly.pdbx_strand_id
1 'polypeptide(L)'
;MNSDCKQISVSLASIHFKNAGNYYLVVEFQHPPHLPVTYTTDVSSKTKTPVYTNQPYVFDMDGYSNENTTHKLDTFLKATNKRAEVVAQTQLSCAESTPQPPMLVISAWQVVRRIQSTSTASQDPNGLPEHRGSAKIFLNDIWSTLEHNMQMDIESRMWPNLSHDNDTTRFQHGHDISEMKHSQSPVATLTVQLRLINTVKPIIETVLHDHSISIVSRPSSVKSTTRSNMDPFPTSKSSIKASRPSSSFQFKSLVAHCNHHTLLIETLIKDVQTRSETIKKLERDLTRLRQANTHQADTIQTLQQRLEHVELDTQRCLKTVDIDLVSDTELRRRYDILFSLMKSKRITIWLCP
;
A
#
# COMPACT_ATOMS: atom_id res chain seq x y z
N MET A 1 -12.68 5.20 -26.61
CA MET A 1 -12.63 5.26 -25.15
C MET A 1 -11.30 5.91 -24.81
N ASN A 2 -11.28 7.02 -24.06
CA ASN A 2 -10.02 7.66 -23.63
C ASN A 2 -9.42 6.82 -22.51
N SER A 3 -8.66 5.80 -22.89
CA SER A 3 -8.01 4.81 -22.04
C SER A 3 -6.75 5.37 -21.36
N ASP A 4 -6.89 6.52 -20.68
CA ASP A 4 -5.80 7.11 -19.88
C ASP A 4 -5.85 6.67 -18.41
N CYS A 5 -6.76 5.74 -18.06
CA CYS A 5 -6.75 5.15 -16.73
C CYS A 5 -5.62 4.13 -16.63
N LYS A 6 -4.51 4.56 -16.02
CA LYS A 6 -3.30 3.76 -15.90
C LYS A 6 -3.25 2.95 -14.63
N GLN A 7 -4.08 3.23 -13.62
CA GLN A 7 -3.96 2.57 -12.32
C GLN A 7 -5.32 2.29 -11.69
N ILE A 8 -5.45 1.13 -11.05
CA ILE A 8 -6.59 0.79 -10.20
C ILE A 8 -6.12 0.69 -8.75
N SER A 9 -6.77 1.44 -7.87
CA SER A 9 -6.56 1.40 -6.43
C SER A 9 -7.64 0.55 -5.78
N VAL A 10 -7.22 -0.44 -5.00
CA VAL A 10 -8.08 -1.34 -4.24
C VAL A 10 -7.87 -1.06 -2.77
N SER A 11 -8.95 -0.86 -2.01
CA SER A 11 -8.90 -0.71 -0.56
C SER A 11 -9.88 -1.65 0.11
N LEU A 12 -9.48 -2.25 1.23
CA LEU A 12 -10.31 -3.18 2.00
C LEU A 12 -11.03 -2.38 3.09
N ALA A 13 -12.27 -1.95 2.84
CA ALA A 13 -13.00 -1.07 3.77
C ALA A 13 -13.51 -1.79 5.02
N SER A 14 -14.04 -3.00 4.87
CA SER A 14 -14.54 -3.76 6.01
C SER A 14 -14.46 -5.26 5.74
N ILE A 15 -14.12 -6.05 6.77
CA ILE A 15 -14.03 -7.51 6.69
C ILE A 15 -14.58 -8.11 7.97
N HIS A 16 -15.50 -9.05 7.83
CA HIS A 16 -16.13 -9.76 8.93
C HIS A 16 -16.01 -11.27 8.73
N PHE A 17 -15.15 -11.90 9.51
CA PHE A 17 -14.98 -13.35 9.56
C PHE A 17 -15.99 -14.01 10.48
N LYS A 18 -16.47 -15.19 10.08
CA LYS A 18 -17.35 -16.02 10.92
C LYS A 18 -16.67 -16.41 12.24
N ASN A 19 -15.39 -16.74 12.18
CA ASN A 19 -14.58 -17.22 13.29
C ASN A 19 -13.46 -16.23 13.63
N ALA A 20 -13.20 -16.02 14.92
CA ALA A 20 -12.09 -15.16 15.36
C ALA A 20 -10.75 -15.85 15.09
N GLY A 21 -9.77 -15.11 14.57
CA GLY A 21 -8.48 -15.67 14.20
C GLY A 21 -7.45 -14.59 13.89
N ASN A 22 -6.19 -14.98 13.80
CA ASN A 22 -5.14 -14.13 13.26
C ASN A 22 -5.12 -14.36 11.75
N TYR A 23 -5.59 -13.39 10.98
CA TYR A 23 -5.69 -13.52 9.53
C TYR A 23 -4.77 -12.53 8.83
N TYR A 24 -4.16 -12.96 7.73
CA TYR A 24 -3.65 -12.03 6.73
C TYR A 24 -4.37 -12.28 5.40
N LEU A 25 -4.37 -11.27 4.55
CA LEU A 25 -5.03 -11.31 3.26
C LEU A 25 -3.99 -11.19 2.16
N VAL A 26 -4.31 -11.85 1.05
CA VAL A 26 -3.56 -11.78 -0.19
C VAL A 26 -4.50 -11.16 -1.21
N VAL A 27 -4.16 -9.96 -1.69
CA VAL A 27 -4.90 -9.24 -2.73
C VAL A 27 -4.11 -9.37 -4.02
N GLU A 28 -4.67 -10.10 -4.98
CA GLU A 28 -4.01 -10.46 -6.22
C GLU A 28 -4.82 -9.95 -7.40
N PHE A 29 -4.16 -9.27 -8.33
CA PHE A 29 -4.75 -8.83 -9.58
C PHE A 29 -4.23 -9.72 -10.71
N GLN A 30 -5.15 -10.42 -11.37
CA GLN A 30 -4.87 -11.32 -12.48
C GLN A 30 -5.42 -10.71 -13.78
N HIS A 31 -4.55 -10.48 -14.75
CA HIS A 31 -4.96 -10.06 -16.08
C HIS A 31 -4.03 -10.67 -17.12
N PRO A 32 -4.41 -11.80 -17.73
CA PRO A 32 -3.63 -12.42 -18.80
C PRO A 32 -3.42 -11.46 -19.98
N PRO A 33 -2.25 -11.47 -20.65
CA PRO A 33 -1.14 -12.40 -20.49
C PRO A 33 -0.14 -12.03 -19.38
N HIS A 34 -0.40 -10.98 -18.59
CA HIS A 34 0.57 -10.49 -17.61
C HIS A 34 0.63 -11.38 -16.37
N LEU A 35 1.79 -11.36 -15.70
CA LEU A 35 1.96 -12.05 -14.43
C LEU A 35 1.07 -11.41 -13.37
N PRO A 36 0.48 -12.21 -12.47
CA PRO A 36 -0.33 -11.67 -11.40
C PRO A 36 0.49 -10.77 -10.48
N VAL A 37 -0.09 -9.63 -10.11
CA VAL A 37 0.50 -8.73 -9.12
C VAL A 37 -0.16 -9.01 -7.78
N THR A 38 0.64 -9.22 -6.74
CA THR A 38 0.16 -9.67 -5.43
C THR A 38 0.61 -8.76 -4.31
N TYR A 39 -0.32 -8.40 -3.43
CA TYR A 39 -0.07 -7.69 -2.18
C TYR A 39 -0.51 -8.54 -1.00
N THR A 40 0.27 -8.49 0.09
CA THR A 40 -0.04 -9.19 1.34
C THR A 40 -0.24 -8.19 2.46
N THR A 41 -1.26 -8.40 3.28
CA THR A 41 -1.47 -7.58 4.49
C THR A 41 -0.64 -8.08 5.65
N ASP A 42 -0.47 -7.25 6.66
CA ASP A 42 0.00 -7.70 7.96
C ASP A 42 -1.00 -8.69 8.59
N VAL A 43 -0.50 -9.49 9.54
CA VAL A 43 -1.32 -10.41 10.32
C VAL A 43 -2.16 -9.62 11.32
N SER A 44 -3.48 -9.81 11.25
CA SER A 44 -4.43 -9.17 12.16
C SER A 44 -4.31 -9.70 13.59
N SER A 45 -4.80 -8.91 14.55
CA SER A 45 -5.11 -9.41 15.88
C SER A 45 -6.22 -10.47 15.82
N LYS A 46 -6.26 -11.36 16.83
CA LYS A 46 -7.22 -12.47 16.94
C LYS A 46 -8.65 -11.95 17.15
N THR A 47 -9.34 -11.59 16.07
CA THR A 47 -10.68 -10.99 16.10
C THR A 47 -11.55 -11.50 14.97
N LYS A 48 -12.88 -11.29 15.06
CA LYS A 48 -13.82 -11.56 13.95
C LYS A 48 -13.86 -10.43 12.94
N THR A 49 -13.59 -9.21 13.38
CA THR A 49 -13.62 -7.98 12.57
C THR A 49 -12.24 -7.33 12.59
N PRO A 50 -11.25 -7.93 11.91
CA PRO A 50 -9.93 -7.36 11.87
C PRO A 50 -9.98 -6.01 11.15
N VAL A 51 -9.30 -5.03 11.74
CA VAL A 51 -9.08 -3.73 11.11
C VAL A 51 -7.71 -3.81 10.44
N TYR A 52 -7.72 -3.95 9.12
CA TYR A 52 -6.52 -3.69 8.32
C TYR A 52 -6.39 -2.18 8.16
N THR A 53 -5.17 -1.66 8.18
CA THR A 53 -4.94 -0.28 7.80
C THR A 53 -5.53 -0.08 6.40
N ASN A 54 -6.30 0.99 6.20
CA ASN A 54 -6.88 1.36 4.90
C ASN A 54 -5.77 1.80 3.94
N GLN A 55 -4.86 0.89 3.61
CA GLN A 55 -3.80 1.09 2.66
C GLN A 55 -4.34 0.75 1.26
N PRO A 56 -4.29 1.70 0.31
CA PRO A 56 -4.64 1.39 -1.07
C PRO A 56 -3.57 0.48 -1.69
N TYR A 57 -4.02 -0.63 -2.28
CA TYR A 57 -3.23 -1.48 -3.16
C TYR A 57 -3.39 -0.96 -4.59
N VAL A 58 -2.34 -0.36 -5.12
CA VAL A 58 -2.36 0.28 -6.44
C VAL A 58 -1.77 -0.68 -7.45
N PHE A 59 -2.58 -1.11 -8.42
CA PHE A 59 -2.15 -1.95 -9.53
C PHE A 59 -1.97 -1.07 -10.76
N ASP A 60 -0.78 -1.17 -11.35
CA ASP A 60 -0.49 -0.51 -12.62
C ASP A 60 -1.11 -1.31 -13.76
N MET A 61 -1.93 -0.61 -14.54
CA MET A 61 -2.62 -1.07 -15.73
C MET A 61 -1.92 -0.59 -17.01
N ASP A 62 -0.75 0.07 -16.91
CA ASP A 62 0.10 0.37 -18.05
C ASP A 62 0.60 -0.93 -18.71
N GLY A 63 0.18 -1.14 -19.97
CA GLY A 63 0.49 -2.35 -20.76
C GLY A 63 -0.69 -3.31 -20.94
N TYR A 64 -1.85 -3.00 -20.37
CA TYR A 64 -3.08 -3.79 -20.50
C TYR A 64 -4.06 -3.25 -21.54
N SER A 65 -3.75 -2.10 -22.17
CA SER A 65 -4.54 -1.56 -23.28
C SER A 65 -4.56 -2.55 -24.44
N ASN A 66 -5.77 -2.89 -24.92
CA ASN A 66 -6.06 -3.82 -26.02
C ASN A 66 -5.46 -3.46 -27.40
N GLU A 67 -4.46 -2.59 -27.46
CA GLU A 67 -3.79 -2.18 -28.70
C GLU A 67 -2.78 -3.26 -29.14
N ASN A 68 -3.28 -4.24 -29.90
CA ASN A 68 -2.52 -5.09 -30.84
C ASN A 68 -1.18 -5.65 -30.32
N THR A 69 -1.25 -6.64 -29.43
CA THR A 69 -0.12 -7.52 -29.06
C THR A 69 0.33 -8.48 -30.17
N THR A 70 -0.09 -8.28 -31.43
CA THR A 70 0.35 -9.09 -32.58
C THR A 70 1.81 -8.87 -33.00
N HIS A 71 2.50 -7.83 -32.51
CA HIS A 71 3.85 -7.50 -33.01
C HIS A 71 5.02 -7.57 -32.02
N LYS A 72 4.80 -7.87 -30.72
CA LYS A 72 5.89 -7.83 -29.72
C LYS A 72 6.33 -9.19 -29.16
N LEU A 73 5.61 -10.28 -29.42
CA LEU A 73 5.99 -11.61 -28.91
C LEU A 73 7.26 -12.16 -29.60
N ASP A 74 7.49 -11.79 -30.88
CA ASP A 74 8.66 -12.25 -31.64
C ASP A 74 9.98 -11.63 -31.19
N THR A 75 9.95 -10.47 -30.53
CA THR A 75 11.17 -9.77 -30.11
C THR A 75 11.71 -10.30 -28.79
N PHE A 76 10.84 -10.85 -27.92
CA PHE A 76 11.26 -11.40 -26.63
C PHE A 76 11.90 -12.79 -26.73
N LEU A 77 11.53 -13.59 -27.73
CA LEU A 77 12.09 -14.93 -27.95
C LEU A 77 13.49 -14.93 -28.60
N LYS A 78 13.99 -13.80 -29.11
CA LYS A 78 15.32 -13.71 -29.75
C LYS A 78 16.44 -13.22 -28.84
N ALA A 79 16.15 -12.72 -27.63
CA ALA A 79 17.16 -12.08 -26.78
C ALA A 79 17.77 -12.97 -25.68
N THR A 80 17.21 -14.14 -25.39
CA THR A 80 17.61 -14.98 -24.23
C THR A 80 18.17 -16.34 -24.61
N ASN A 81 18.87 -16.44 -25.75
CA ASN A 81 19.67 -17.61 -26.09
C ASN A 81 21.16 -17.32 -25.92
N LYS A 82 21.63 -17.32 -24.66
CA LYS A 82 23.00 -17.66 -24.28
C LYS A 82 23.08 -17.91 -22.76
N ARG A 83 23.02 -19.21 -22.40
CA ARG A 83 23.80 -19.85 -21.32
C ARG A 83 23.27 -19.73 -19.88
N ALA A 84 22.46 -20.71 -19.44
CA ALA A 84 22.59 -21.42 -18.15
C ALA A 84 21.55 -22.56 -18.04
N GLU A 85 22.02 -23.74 -17.60
CA GLU A 85 21.26 -25.00 -17.45
C GLU A 85 20.33 -25.03 -16.22
N VAL A 86 19.06 -25.37 -16.49
CA VAL A 86 18.17 -26.36 -15.85
C VAL A 86 18.24 -26.60 -14.34
N VAL A 87 17.22 -26.10 -13.61
CA VAL A 87 16.36 -26.93 -12.72
C VAL A 87 14.91 -26.39 -12.79
N ALA A 88 13.98 -27.24 -13.25
CA ALA A 88 12.51 -27.11 -13.21
C ALA A 88 11.88 -25.83 -13.82
N GLN A 89 11.90 -25.74 -15.15
CA GLN A 89 10.99 -24.87 -15.90
C GLN A 89 9.75 -25.67 -16.30
N THR A 90 8.63 -25.45 -15.61
CA THR A 90 7.31 -25.87 -16.07
C THR A 90 7.01 -25.15 -17.37
N GLN A 91 7.13 -25.85 -18.50
CA GLN A 91 6.71 -25.34 -19.81
C GLN A 91 5.20 -25.15 -19.78
N LEU A 92 4.77 -23.90 -19.57
CA LEU A 92 3.41 -23.46 -19.85
C LEU A 92 3.20 -23.56 -21.36
N SER A 93 2.60 -24.66 -21.82
CA SER A 93 2.08 -24.78 -23.17
C SER A 93 1.04 -23.67 -23.39
N CYS A 94 1.31 -22.74 -24.30
CA CYS A 94 0.35 -21.78 -24.81
C CYS A 94 -0.72 -22.51 -25.62
N ALA A 95 -1.66 -23.16 -24.94
CA ALA A 95 -2.98 -23.41 -25.52
C ALA A 95 -3.62 -22.04 -25.79
N GLU A 96 -4.34 -21.90 -26.90
CA GLU A 96 -5.18 -20.74 -27.22
C GLU A 96 -6.18 -20.51 -26.08
N SER A 97 -5.74 -19.77 -25.05
CA SER A 97 -6.57 -19.43 -23.93
C SER A 97 -7.50 -18.33 -24.39
N THR A 98 -8.80 -18.65 -24.40
CA THR A 98 -9.85 -17.64 -24.47
C THR A 98 -9.48 -16.48 -23.55
N PRO A 99 -9.50 -15.22 -24.03
CA PRO A 99 -9.04 -14.08 -23.26
C PRO A 99 -9.79 -14.05 -21.93
N GLN A 100 -9.06 -14.34 -20.85
CA GLN A 100 -9.65 -14.32 -19.52
C GLN A 100 -9.77 -12.86 -19.07
N PRO A 101 -10.91 -12.49 -18.49
CA PRO A 101 -11.14 -11.13 -18.05
C PRO A 101 -10.23 -10.75 -16.86
N PRO A 102 -9.91 -9.45 -16.69
CA PRO A 102 -9.28 -8.97 -15.47
C PRO A 102 -10.07 -9.39 -14.24
N MET A 103 -9.36 -9.99 -13.28
CA MET A 103 -9.93 -10.56 -12.09
C MET A 103 -9.12 -10.13 -10.87
N LEU A 104 -9.81 -9.61 -9.86
CA LEU A 104 -9.27 -9.36 -8.54
C LEU A 104 -9.59 -10.57 -7.65
N VAL A 105 -8.56 -11.20 -7.10
CA VAL A 105 -8.67 -12.34 -6.18
C VAL A 105 -8.23 -11.87 -4.79
N ILE A 106 -9.09 -12.05 -3.80
CA ILE A 106 -8.77 -11.74 -2.40
C ILE A 106 -8.85 -13.05 -1.63
N SER A 107 -7.73 -13.50 -1.06
CA SER A 107 -7.63 -14.76 -0.34
C SER A 107 -7.29 -14.51 1.13
N ALA A 108 -7.99 -15.18 2.04
CA ALA A 108 -7.75 -15.09 3.47
C ALA A 108 -6.98 -16.32 3.97
N TRP A 109 -5.94 -16.05 4.76
CA TRP A 109 -5.08 -17.07 5.35
C TRP A 109 -5.05 -16.89 6.86
N GLN A 110 -5.19 -17.99 7.61
CA GLN A 110 -5.14 -17.97 9.06
C GLN A 110 -3.77 -18.44 9.57
N VAL A 111 -3.15 -17.63 10.41
CA VAL A 111 -1.94 -17.99 11.14
C VAL A 111 -2.33 -18.71 12.42
N VAL A 112 -2.18 -20.03 12.41
CA VAL A 112 -2.40 -20.86 13.59
C VAL A 112 -1.10 -20.91 14.39
N ARG A 113 -0.92 -19.97 15.33
CA ARG A 113 0.09 -20.17 16.37
C ARG A 113 -0.39 -21.32 17.27
N ARG A 114 0.19 -22.51 17.13
CA ARG A 114 0.02 -23.55 18.15
C ARG A 114 0.64 -23.03 19.44
N ILE A 115 -0.21 -22.74 20.41
CA ILE A 115 0.20 -22.81 21.81
C ILE A 115 0.59 -24.27 21.98
N GLN A 116 1.86 -24.56 22.27
CA GLN A 116 2.33 -25.92 22.52
C GLN A 116 1.69 -26.41 23.83
N SER A 117 0.43 -26.84 23.76
CA SER A 117 -0.14 -27.71 24.76
C SER A 117 0.60 -29.03 24.63
N THR A 118 1.40 -29.34 25.64
CA THR A 118 2.12 -30.60 25.83
C THR A 118 1.16 -31.80 25.75
N SER A 119 0.95 -32.32 24.55
CA SER A 119 0.27 -33.59 24.34
C SER A 119 0.81 -34.24 23.07
N THR A 120 1.10 -35.52 23.22
CA THR A 120 2.03 -36.34 22.46
C THR A 120 1.71 -36.53 20.98
N ALA A 121 2.80 -36.51 20.20
CA ALA A 121 3.07 -37.37 19.05
C ALA A 121 2.11 -37.28 17.85
N SER A 122 2.36 -36.27 17.00
CA SER A 122 2.64 -36.39 15.56
C SER A 122 2.21 -35.10 14.92
N GLN A 123 3.13 -34.18 14.63
CA GLN A 123 2.79 -32.98 13.88
C GLN A 123 4.04 -32.24 13.43
N ASP A 124 4.07 -31.91 12.15
CA ASP A 124 5.12 -31.12 11.52
C ASP A 124 5.40 -29.84 12.32
N PRO A 125 6.68 -29.54 12.62
CA PRO A 125 7.08 -28.36 13.38
C PRO A 125 6.86 -27.04 12.62
N ASN A 126 6.54 -27.10 11.33
CA ASN A 126 6.26 -25.93 10.51
C ASN A 126 4.75 -25.67 10.47
N GLY A 127 4.24 -24.89 11.42
CA GLY A 127 2.86 -24.41 11.42
C GLY A 127 2.61 -23.49 10.23
N LEU A 128 2.38 -24.06 9.05
CA LEU A 128 2.12 -23.32 7.83
C LEU A 128 0.77 -22.59 7.92
N PRO A 129 0.65 -21.39 7.33
CA PRO A 129 -0.62 -20.69 7.20
C PRO A 129 -1.68 -21.56 6.54
N GLU A 130 -2.89 -21.56 7.09
CA GLU A 130 -4.00 -22.33 6.54
C GLU A 130 -4.87 -21.42 5.66
N HIS A 131 -5.05 -21.77 4.39
CA HIS A 131 -5.93 -21.04 3.48
C HIS A 131 -7.39 -21.23 3.90
N ARG A 132 -8.10 -20.15 4.19
CA ARG A 132 -9.46 -20.19 4.73
C ARG A 132 -10.55 -19.94 3.69
N GLY A 133 -10.27 -19.12 2.69
CA GLY A 133 -11.24 -18.86 1.64
C GLY A 133 -10.79 -17.76 0.69
N SER A 134 -11.45 -17.67 -0.45
CA SER A 134 -11.18 -16.65 -1.45
C SER A 134 -12.46 -16.01 -1.99
N ALA A 135 -12.34 -14.77 -2.40
CA ALA A 135 -13.34 -14.02 -3.15
C ALA A 135 -12.73 -13.65 -4.51
N LYS A 136 -13.47 -13.90 -5.59
CA LYS A 136 -13.08 -13.53 -6.96
C LYS A 136 -14.04 -12.48 -7.46
N ILE A 137 -13.51 -11.35 -7.90
CA ILE A 137 -14.26 -10.21 -8.41
C ILE A 137 -13.82 -10.01 -9.86
N PHE A 138 -14.71 -10.27 -10.80
CA PHE A 138 -14.48 -10.05 -12.22
C PHE A 138 -14.75 -8.59 -12.53
N LEU A 139 -13.79 -7.91 -13.15
CA LEU A 139 -13.88 -6.47 -13.36
C LEU A 139 -14.61 -6.08 -14.64
N ASN A 140 -14.87 -7.01 -15.55
CA ASN A 140 -15.57 -6.73 -16.81
C ASN A 140 -16.90 -6.01 -16.62
N ASP A 141 -17.72 -6.48 -15.68
CA ASP A 141 -19.06 -5.93 -15.45
C ASP A 141 -19.02 -4.60 -14.67
N ILE A 142 -17.86 -4.29 -14.09
CA ILE A 142 -17.67 -3.18 -13.15
C ILE A 142 -16.92 -2.04 -13.82
N TRP A 143 -16.10 -2.34 -14.84
CA TRP A 143 -15.19 -1.41 -15.47
C TRP A 143 -15.91 -0.18 -16.03
N SER A 144 -17.01 -0.38 -16.75
CA SER A 144 -17.81 0.73 -17.30
C SER A 144 -18.39 1.62 -16.20
N THR A 145 -18.75 1.04 -15.05
CA THR A 145 -19.29 1.78 -13.91
C THR A 145 -18.21 2.57 -13.18
N LEU A 146 -17.02 1.98 -13.03
CA LEU A 146 -15.83 2.60 -12.43
C LEU A 146 -15.34 3.83 -13.21
N GLU A 147 -15.47 3.82 -14.54
CA GLU A 147 -15.11 5.00 -15.36
C GLU A 147 -15.98 6.23 -15.04
N HIS A 148 -17.24 6.01 -14.65
CA HIS A 148 -18.20 7.09 -14.37
C HIS A 148 -18.24 7.47 -12.89
N ASN A 149 -18.05 6.49 -12.00
CA ASN A 149 -17.98 6.67 -10.56
C ASN A 149 -16.53 6.47 -10.10
N MET A 150 -15.84 7.57 -9.79
CA MET A 150 -14.43 7.55 -9.38
C MET A 150 -14.12 6.60 -8.21
N GLN A 151 -15.12 6.16 -7.46
CA GLN A 151 -15.01 5.13 -6.44
C GLN A 151 -16.27 4.26 -6.41
N MET A 152 -16.09 2.95 -6.23
CA MET A 152 -17.17 1.97 -6.13
C MET A 152 -16.91 1.00 -4.97
N ASP A 153 -17.93 0.77 -4.15
CA ASP A 153 -17.89 -0.19 -3.06
C ASP A 153 -18.56 -1.50 -3.50
N ILE A 154 -17.87 -2.61 -3.33
CA ILE A 154 -18.31 -3.95 -3.72
C ILE A 154 -18.36 -4.83 -2.49
N GLU A 155 -19.55 -5.32 -2.17
CA GLU A 155 -19.71 -6.37 -1.18
C GLU A 155 -19.44 -7.73 -1.82
N SER A 156 -18.54 -8.49 -1.21
CA SER A 156 -18.18 -9.83 -1.66
C SER A 156 -18.16 -10.83 -0.50
N ARG A 157 -18.27 -12.11 -0.84
CA ARG A 157 -18.28 -13.22 0.11
C ARG A 157 -17.10 -14.14 -0.18
N MET A 158 -16.34 -14.45 0.86
CA MET A 158 -15.25 -15.42 0.78
C MET A 158 -15.80 -16.82 1.00
N TRP A 159 -15.56 -17.68 0.02
CA TRP A 159 -15.96 -19.08 0.08
C TRP A 159 -14.77 -19.96 0.48
N PRO A 160 -14.98 -21.02 1.26
CA PRO A 160 -13.92 -21.96 1.60
C PRO A 160 -13.35 -22.58 0.33
N ASN A 161 -12.04 -22.84 0.32
CA ASN A 161 -11.41 -23.45 -0.85
C ASN A 161 -11.69 -24.94 -0.87
N LEU A 162 -12.51 -25.39 -1.82
CA LEU A 162 -12.88 -26.80 -1.97
C LEU A 162 -11.82 -27.62 -2.72
N SER A 163 -10.70 -27.01 -3.11
CA SER A 163 -9.69 -27.64 -3.95
C SER A 163 -8.86 -28.72 -3.26
N HIS A 164 -9.11 -29.04 -1.99
CA HIS A 164 -8.34 -30.04 -1.24
C HIS A 164 -9.01 -31.40 -1.09
N ASP A 165 -10.28 -31.56 -1.47
CA ASP A 165 -10.93 -32.89 -1.52
C ASP A 165 -10.66 -33.57 -2.87
N ASN A 166 -9.38 -33.94 -3.09
CA ASN A 166 -8.98 -34.79 -4.20
C ASN A 166 -9.24 -36.29 -3.94
N ASP A 167 -10.04 -36.65 -2.94
CA ASP A 167 -10.54 -38.02 -2.74
C ASP A 167 -11.71 -38.35 -3.69
N THR A 168 -11.52 -38.07 -4.99
CA THR A 168 -12.48 -38.34 -6.07
C THR A 168 -12.49 -39.81 -6.54
N THR A 169 -12.05 -40.77 -5.73
CA THR A 169 -12.01 -42.19 -6.14
C THR A 169 -13.16 -43.06 -5.64
N ARG A 170 -14.21 -42.54 -4.97
CA ARG A 170 -15.24 -43.45 -4.39
C ARG A 170 -16.73 -43.20 -4.63
N PHE A 171 -17.14 -42.20 -5.39
CA PHE A 171 -18.56 -41.99 -5.68
C PHE A 171 -18.84 -41.91 -7.18
N GLN A 172 -18.62 -43.02 -7.89
CA GLN A 172 -19.33 -43.33 -9.13
C GLN A 172 -20.56 -44.17 -8.78
N HIS A 173 -21.61 -43.55 -8.26
CA HIS A 173 -22.97 -43.95 -8.60
C HIS A 173 -23.88 -42.74 -8.48
N GLY A 174 -24.38 -42.32 -9.65
CA GLY A 174 -25.27 -41.19 -9.79
C GLY A 174 -26.60 -41.46 -9.11
N HIS A 175 -27.08 -40.46 -8.39
CA HIS A 175 -28.37 -39.80 -8.61
C HIS A 175 -28.43 -38.59 -7.66
N ASP A 176 -28.95 -37.47 -8.17
CA ASP A 176 -29.34 -36.25 -7.46
C ASP A 176 -28.26 -35.28 -6.94
N ILE A 177 -27.72 -34.45 -7.85
CA ILE A 177 -26.94 -33.22 -7.55
C ILE A 177 -27.88 -32.00 -7.42
N SER A 178 -29.00 -32.12 -6.70
CA SER A 178 -29.94 -30.99 -6.51
C SER A 178 -30.00 -30.42 -5.09
N GLU A 179 -29.30 -31.00 -4.11
CA GLU A 179 -29.44 -30.59 -2.69
C GLU A 179 -28.14 -30.32 -1.91
N MET A 180 -27.02 -30.02 -2.58
CA MET A 180 -25.81 -29.53 -1.89
C MET A 180 -25.81 -28.01 -1.60
N LYS A 181 -26.99 -27.36 -1.52
CA LYS A 181 -27.11 -25.90 -1.36
C LYS A 181 -27.15 -25.39 0.10
N HIS A 182 -26.96 -26.23 1.13
CA HIS A 182 -27.29 -25.85 2.51
C HIS A 182 -26.20 -25.91 3.60
N SER A 183 -24.94 -26.26 3.33
CA SER A 183 -23.95 -26.33 4.44
C SER A 183 -22.76 -25.39 4.37
N GLN A 184 -22.49 -24.74 3.23
CA GLN A 184 -21.32 -23.86 3.13
C GLN A 184 -21.74 -22.42 3.42
N SER A 185 -21.63 -22.01 4.68
CA SER A 185 -21.68 -20.58 5.03
C SER A 185 -20.39 -19.90 4.55
N PRO A 186 -20.43 -18.66 4.05
CA PRO A 186 -19.22 -17.92 3.71
C PRO A 186 -18.32 -17.78 4.95
N VAL A 187 -17.01 -17.84 4.72
CA VAL A 187 -15.99 -17.74 5.78
C VAL A 187 -15.86 -16.30 6.26
N ALA A 188 -16.03 -15.35 5.33
CA ALA A 188 -16.08 -13.93 5.62
C ALA A 188 -16.97 -13.18 4.63
N THR A 189 -17.51 -12.05 5.08
CA THR A 189 -18.05 -11.00 4.22
C THR A 189 -17.06 -9.85 4.18
N LEU A 190 -16.80 -9.29 3.00
CA LEU A 190 -15.87 -8.18 2.83
C LEU A 190 -16.45 -7.09 1.93
N THR A 191 -16.07 -5.85 2.18
CA THR A 191 -16.36 -4.68 1.36
C THR A 191 -15.06 -4.19 0.74
N VAL A 192 -14.95 -4.25 -0.59
CA VAL A 192 -13.82 -3.71 -1.36
C VAL A 192 -14.20 -2.37 -1.93
N GLN A 193 -13.36 -1.36 -1.74
CA GLN A 193 -13.48 -0.10 -2.46
C GLN A 193 -12.51 -0.11 -3.63
N LEU A 194 -13.04 0.05 -4.83
CA LEU A 194 -12.27 0.20 -6.06
C LEU A 194 -12.29 1.66 -6.49
N ARG A 195 -11.14 2.20 -6.86
CA ARG A 195 -10.99 3.57 -7.36
C ARG A 195 -10.06 3.57 -8.55
N LEU A 196 -10.52 4.11 -9.67
CA LEU A 196 -9.65 4.38 -10.81
C LEU A 196 -8.80 5.62 -10.52
N ILE A 197 -7.49 5.48 -10.72
CA ILE A 197 -6.53 6.57 -10.62
C ILE A 197 -6.11 6.91 -12.04
N ASN A 198 -6.69 8.00 -12.56
CA ASN A 198 -6.16 8.63 -13.74
C ASN A 198 -4.88 9.35 -13.32
N THR A 199 -3.72 8.78 -13.69
CA THR A 199 -2.46 9.51 -13.61
C THR A 199 -2.48 10.56 -14.70
N VAL A 200 -3.24 11.64 -14.47
CA VAL A 200 -2.96 12.90 -15.15
C VAL A 200 -1.53 13.20 -14.75
N LYS A 201 -0.58 13.00 -15.67
CA LYS A 201 0.80 13.46 -15.47
C LYS A 201 0.70 14.85 -14.87
N PRO A 202 1.27 15.11 -13.68
CA PRO A 202 1.26 16.45 -13.16
C PRO A 202 1.91 17.33 -14.24
N ILE A 203 1.13 18.25 -14.81
CA ILE A 203 1.62 19.32 -15.68
C ILE A 203 2.39 20.26 -14.74
N ILE A 204 3.53 19.81 -14.23
CA ILE A 204 4.38 20.55 -13.31
C ILE A 204 5.76 20.82 -13.92
N GLU A 205 6.13 20.18 -15.05
CA GLU A 205 7.43 20.43 -15.68
C GLU A 205 7.45 21.38 -16.89
N THR A 206 6.31 21.86 -17.39
CA THR A 206 6.30 22.79 -18.54
C THR A 206 6.08 24.26 -18.20
N VAL A 207 5.86 24.64 -16.94
CA VAL A 207 5.68 26.07 -16.55
C VAL A 207 6.85 26.62 -15.72
N LEU A 208 7.73 25.77 -15.19
CA LEU A 208 8.86 26.21 -14.36
C LEU A 208 10.14 26.57 -15.13
N HIS A 209 10.16 26.44 -16.47
CA HIS A 209 11.33 26.84 -17.27
C HIS A 209 11.21 28.14 -18.06
N ASP A 210 10.04 28.78 -18.14
CA ASP A 210 9.91 29.99 -18.96
C ASP A 210 9.62 31.29 -18.20
N HIS A 211 9.45 31.28 -16.88
CA HIS A 211 9.20 32.51 -16.11
C HIS A 211 10.21 32.70 -14.98
N SER A 212 11.47 32.92 -15.35
CA SER A 212 12.45 33.64 -14.53
C SER A 212 12.02 35.11 -14.39
N ILE A 213 11.01 35.35 -13.55
CA ILE A 213 10.66 36.70 -13.09
C ILE A 213 11.80 37.14 -12.17
N SER A 214 12.75 37.92 -12.71
CA SER A 214 13.71 38.64 -11.88
C SER A 214 12.94 39.70 -11.10
N ILE A 215 12.69 39.45 -9.82
CA ILE A 215 12.25 40.48 -8.88
C ILE A 215 13.45 41.39 -8.64
N VAL A 216 13.58 42.43 -9.46
CA VAL A 216 14.49 43.55 -9.22
C VAL A 216 13.89 44.36 -8.08
N SER A 217 14.42 44.14 -6.88
CA SER A 217 14.18 44.97 -5.70
C SER A 217 14.64 46.40 -6.01
N ARG A 218 13.70 47.30 -6.32
CA ARG A 218 13.97 48.74 -6.36
C ARG A 218 14.13 49.24 -4.92
N PRO A 219 15.27 49.86 -4.55
CA PRO A 219 15.36 50.60 -3.30
C PRO A 219 14.58 51.91 -3.45
N SER A 220 13.64 52.14 -2.54
CA SER A 220 12.91 53.40 -2.40
C SER A 220 13.81 54.45 -1.74
N SER A 221 14.34 55.39 -2.52
CA SER A 221 14.86 56.66 -2.02
C SER A 221 14.40 57.82 -2.91
N VAL A 222 13.19 58.33 -2.62
CA VAL A 222 12.71 59.57 -3.22
C VAL A 222 13.23 60.73 -2.38
N LYS A 223 14.34 61.33 -2.85
CA LYS A 223 14.78 62.67 -2.45
C LYS A 223 13.79 63.69 -3.02
N SER A 224 13.21 64.49 -2.14
CA SER A 224 12.57 65.76 -2.44
C SER A 224 13.58 66.70 -3.10
N THR A 225 13.25 67.26 -4.27
CA THR A 225 13.97 68.38 -4.86
C THR A 225 12.98 69.36 -5.48
N THR A 226 13.00 70.54 -4.89
CA THR A 226 12.29 71.78 -5.20
C THR A 226 12.90 72.47 -6.43
N ARG A 227 12.10 73.34 -7.08
CA ARG A 227 12.36 74.30 -8.17
C ARG A 227 11.89 73.84 -9.55
N SER A 228 11.34 74.67 -10.43
CA SER A 228 10.87 76.07 -10.39
C SER A 228 10.31 76.38 -11.78
N ASN A 229 9.31 77.26 -11.86
CA ASN A 229 8.96 78.18 -12.97
C ASN A 229 9.02 77.70 -14.43
N MET A 230 7.87 77.81 -15.11
CA MET A 230 7.70 78.59 -16.36
C MET A 230 6.20 78.73 -16.70
N ASP A 231 5.69 79.93 -16.40
CA ASP A 231 4.71 80.80 -17.07
C ASP A 231 3.49 80.33 -17.90
N PRO A 232 2.47 81.23 -18.01
CA PRO A 232 1.08 80.90 -18.27
C PRO A 232 0.61 81.28 -19.70
N PHE A 233 -0.36 80.55 -20.24
CA PHE A 233 -1.09 80.93 -21.46
C PHE A 233 -2.54 80.39 -21.42
N PRO A 234 -3.47 80.98 -22.20
CA PRO A 234 -4.59 81.70 -21.61
C PRO A 234 -5.94 81.01 -21.83
N THR A 235 -6.89 81.53 -21.08
CA THR A 235 -8.32 81.24 -21.06
C THR A 235 -8.95 81.15 -22.46
N SER A 236 -9.29 79.94 -22.87
CA SER A 236 -10.34 79.68 -23.86
C SER A 236 -11.63 79.32 -23.13
N LYS A 237 -12.54 80.30 -23.04
CA LYS A 237 -13.92 80.12 -22.60
C LYS A 237 -14.65 79.30 -23.67
N SER A 238 -14.81 77.99 -23.43
CA SER A 238 -15.90 77.24 -24.05
C SER A 238 -16.82 76.73 -22.94
N SER A 239 -18.03 77.26 -22.98
CA SER A 239 -19.16 76.87 -22.14
C SER A 239 -19.64 75.49 -22.55
N ILE A 240 -19.11 74.46 -21.89
CA ILE A 240 -19.72 73.13 -21.90
C ILE A 240 -20.30 72.92 -20.51
N LYS A 241 -21.62 72.97 -20.41
CA LYS A 241 -22.40 72.41 -19.29
C LYS A 241 -22.11 70.90 -19.25
N ALA A 242 -20.99 70.53 -18.66
CA ALA A 242 -20.69 69.16 -18.30
C ALA A 242 -21.53 68.83 -17.07
N SER A 243 -22.62 68.10 -17.29
CA SER A 243 -23.27 67.28 -16.28
C SER A 243 -22.19 66.52 -15.51
N ARG A 244 -21.89 66.94 -14.28
CA ARG A 244 -21.03 66.19 -13.35
C ARG A 244 -21.57 64.77 -13.26
N PRO A 245 -20.92 63.74 -13.84
CA PRO A 245 -21.31 62.39 -13.57
C PRO A 245 -20.84 62.07 -12.15
N SER A 246 -21.58 61.19 -11.46
CA SER A 246 -21.30 60.63 -10.15
C SER A 246 -19.99 59.80 -10.08
N SER A 247 -18.89 60.26 -10.67
CA SER A 247 -17.60 59.56 -10.79
C SER A 247 -16.87 59.39 -9.46
N SER A 248 -17.15 60.24 -8.46
CA SER A 248 -16.55 60.13 -7.11
C SER A 248 -17.05 58.89 -6.34
N PHE A 249 -18.23 58.37 -6.66
CA PHE A 249 -18.76 57.14 -6.06
C PHE A 249 -18.11 55.88 -6.62
N GLN A 250 -17.81 55.86 -7.93
CA GLN A 250 -17.13 54.72 -8.57
C GLN A 250 -15.68 54.58 -8.10
N PHE A 251 -14.98 55.69 -7.87
CA PHE A 251 -13.60 55.66 -7.36
C PHE A 251 -13.51 55.11 -5.92
N LYS A 252 -14.42 55.49 -5.03
CA LYS A 252 -14.46 54.96 -3.65
C LYS A 252 -14.73 53.45 -3.62
N SER A 253 -15.63 52.97 -4.48
CA SER A 253 -15.92 51.53 -4.61
C SER A 253 -14.70 50.74 -5.11
N LEU A 254 -13.96 51.28 -6.09
CA LEU A 254 -12.75 50.65 -6.61
C LEU A 254 -11.64 50.57 -5.56
N VAL A 255 -11.40 51.65 -4.81
CA VAL A 255 -10.40 51.66 -3.71
C VAL A 255 -10.77 50.64 -2.63
N ALA A 256 -12.04 50.53 -2.25
CA ALA A 256 -12.51 49.53 -1.30
C ALA A 256 -12.30 48.10 -1.82
N HIS A 257 -12.54 47.86 -3.11
CA HIS A 257 -12.31 46.56 -3.74
C HIS A 257 -10.82 46.20 -3.80
N CYS A 258 -9.95 47.14 -4.15
CA CYS A 258 -8.50 46.95 -4.11
C CYS A 258 -8.01 46.62 -2.69
N ASN A 259 -8.50 47.32 -1.67
CA ASN A 259 -8.14 47.04 -0.28
C ASN A 259 -8.59 45.64 0.17
N HIS A 260 -9.77 45.19 -0.28
CA HIS A 260 -10.24 43.83 0.00
C HIS A 260 -9.34 42.77 -0.64
N HIS A 261 -8.96 42.96 -1.91
CA HIS A 261 -8.02 42.06 -2.58
C HIS A 261 -6.65 42.03 -1.91
N THR A 262 -6.13 43.18 -1.46
CA THR A 262 -4.88 43.24 -0.70
C THR A 262 -4.97 42.41 0.58
N LEU A 263 -6.06 42.55 1.35
CA LEU A 263 -6.26 41.77 2.58
C LEU A 263 -6.37 40.26 2.30
N LEU A 264 -7.05 39.89 1.22
CA LEU A 264 -7.17 38.50 0.80
C LEU A 264 -5.81 37.92 0.43
N ILE A 265 -5.01 38.66 -0.35
CA ILE A 265 -3.65 38.27 -0.74
C ILE A 265 -2.76 38.11 0.50
N GLU A 266 -2.79 39.06 1.43
CA GLU A 266 -2.00 38.97 2.67
C GLU A 266 -2.40 37.76 3.53
N THR A 267 -3.69 37.45 3.58
CA THR A 267 -4.20 36.28 4.31
C THR A 267 -3.72 34.99 3.64
N LEU A 268 -3.84 34.89 2.32
CA LEU A 268 -3.36 33.74 1.55
C LEU A 268 -1.85 33.54 1.69
N ILE A 269 -1.05 34.63 1.70
CA ILE A 269 0.39 34.56 1.93
C ILE A 269 0.70 33.98 3.31
N LYS A 270 0.01 34.43 4.36
CA LYS A 270 0.18 33.89 5.73
C LYS A 270 -0.21 32.41 5.81
N ASP A 271 -1.31 32.02 5.17
CA ASP A 271 -1.75 30.62 5.12
C ASP A 271 -0.74 29.73 4.38
N VAL A 272 -0.17 30.20 3.27
CA VAL A 272 0.87 29.47 2.54
C VAL A 272 2.15 29.36 3.37
N GLN A 273 2.55 30.41 4.08
CA GLN A 273 3.72 30.40 4.95
C GLN A 273 3.57 29.41 6.11
N THR A 274 2.44 29.45 6.83
CA THR A 274 2.15 28.52 7.93
C THR A 274 2.12 27.08 7.45
N ARG A 275 1.47 26.80 6.30
CA ARG A 275 1.49 25.47 5.69
C ARG A 275 2.91 25.02 5.32
N SER A 276 3.71 25.88 4.71
CA SER A 276 5.12 25.59 4.40
C SER A 276 5.94 25.22 5.65
N GLU A 277 5.74 25.92 6.77
CA GLU A 277 6.40 25.59 8.04
C GLU A 277 5.96 24.23 8.60
N THR A 278 4.67 23.90 8.50
CA THR A 278 4.16 22.59 8.92
C THR A 278 4.73 21.45 8.08
N ILE A 279 4.85 21.64 6.75
CA ILE A 279 5.46 20.66 5.85
C ILE A 279 6.93 20.44 6.22
N LYS A 280 7.70 21.51 6.42
CA LYS A 280 9.10 21.42 6.87
C LYS A 280 9.25 20.73 8.23
N LYS A 281 8.25 20.81 9.11
CA LYS A 281 8.24 20.06 10.38
C LYS A 281 8.00 18.58 10.14
N LEU A 282 7.00 18.23 9.33
CA LEU A 282 6.69 16.84 8.98
C LEU A 282 7.86 16.14 8.28
N GLU A 283 8.59 16.82 7.41
CA GLU A 283 9.79 16.28 6.75
C GLU A 283 10.90 15.92 7.76
N ARG A 284 11.11 16.78 8.77
CA ARG A 284 12.07 16.51 9.86
C ARG A 284 11.64 15.33 10.70
N ASP A 285 10.37 15.25 11.06
CA ASP A 285 9.83 14.16 11.86
C ASP A 285 9.86 12.82 11.11
N LEU A 286 9.57 12.82 9.80
CA LEU A 286 9.69 11.64 8.93
C LEU A 286 11.14 11.16 8.83
N THR A 287 12.10 12.08 8.73
CA THR A 287 13.53 11.74 8.71
C THR A 287 13.97 11.09 10.04
N ARG A 288 13.51 11.62 11.18
CA ARG A 288 13.76 11.02 12.50
C ARG A 288 13.16 9.62 12.62
N LEU A 289 11.94 9.42 12.13
CA LEU A 289 11.29 8.11 12.12
C LEU A 289 12.10 7.09 11.30
N ARG A 290 12.59 7.49 10.12
CA ARG A 290 13.46 6.64 9.28
C ARG A 290 14.75 6.24 9.98
N GLN A 291 15.39 7.18 10.68
CA GLN A 291 16.59 6.90 11.49
C GLN A 291 16.29 5.91 12.62
N ALA A 292 15.19 6.10 13.35
CA ALA A 292 14.76 5.19 14.40
C ALA A 292 14.46 3.78 13.88
N ASN A 293 13.76 3.67 12.74
CA ASN A 293 13.47 2.38 12.10
C ASN A 293 14.76 1.67 11.63
N THR A 294 15.73 2.42 11.10
CA THR A 294 17.04 1.86 10.70
C THR A 294 17.77 1.29 11.93
N HIS A 295 17.85 2.06 13.01
CA HIS A 295 18.46 1.60 14.27
C HIS A 295 17.76 0.36 14.85
N GLN A 296 16.41 0.31 14.78
CA GLN A 296 15.65 -0.86 15.21
C GLN A 296 15.97 -2.09 14.33
N ALA A 297 16.05 -1.92 13.01
CA ALA A 297 16.43 -2.99 12.09
C ALA A 297 17.82 -3.56 12.41
N ASP A 298 18.81 -2.68 12.64
CA ASP A 298 20.18 -3.08 13.02
C ASP A 298 20.21 -3.85 14.36
N THR A 299 19.40 -3.41 15.32
CA THR A 299 19.26 -4.08 16.63
C THR A 299 18.66 -5.48 16.45
N ILE A 300 17.62 -5.61 15.63
CA ILE A 300 16.98 -6.91 15.33
C ILE A 300 17.98 -7.84 14.66
N GLN A 301 18.73 -7.36 13.67
CA GLN A 301 19.75 -8.15 12.98
C GLN A 301 20.84 -8.64 13.95
N THR A 302 21.32 -7.76 14.84
CA THR A 302 22.30 -8.13 15.87
C THR A 302 21.75 -9.20 16.82
N LEU A 303 20.48 -9.09 17.22
CA LEU A 303 19.84 -10.09 18.08
C LEU A 303 19.65 -11.44 17.35
N GLN A 304 19.29 -11.43 16.07
CA GLN A 304 19.18 -12.63 15.24
C GLN A 304 20.53 -13.37 15.13
N GLN A 305 21.62 -12.65 14.86
CA GLN A 305 22.97 -13.23 14.82
C GLN A 305 23.38 -13.84 16.16
N ARG A 306 23.05 -13.17 17.28
CA ARG A 306 23.32 -13.71 18.61
C ARG A 306 22.51 -14.98 18.90
N LEU A 307 21.25 -15.03 18.47
CA LEU A 307 20.41 -16.21 18.62
C LEU A 307 20.98 -17.40 17.82
N GLU A 308 21.33 -17.18 16.56
CA GLU A 308 21.94 -18.18 15.69
C GLU A 308 23.25 -18.74 16.29
N HIS A 309 24.09 -17.86 16.86
CA HIS A 309 25.30 -18.28 17.54
C HIS A 309 25.02 -19.18 18.76
N VAL A 310 24.04 -18.82 19.60
CA VAL A 310 23.63 -19.62 20.76
C VAL A 310 23.04 -20.97 20.33
N GLU A 311 22.26 -21.00 19.25
CA GLU A 311 21.72 -22.24 18.69
C GLU A 311 22.84 -23.18 18.21
N LEU A 312 23.84 -22.64 17.49
CA LEU A 312 25.01 -23.41 17.05
C LEU A 312 25.83 -23.96 18.23
N ASP A 313 26.05 -23.17 19.27
CA ASP A 313 26.75 -23.62 20.48
C ASP A 313 25.98 -24.71 21.22
N THR A 314 24.65 -24.58 21.29
CA THR A 314 23.77 -25.60 21.89
C THR A 314 23.82 -26.90 21.09
N GLN A 315 23.76 -26.83 19.76
CA GLN A 315 23.89 -28.01 18.89
C GLN A 315 25.26 -28.68 19.03
N ARG A 316 26.34 -27.90 19.13
CA ARG A 316 27.69 -28.44 19.36
C ARG A 316 27.76 -29.16 20.71
N CYS A 317 27.23 -28.55 21.77
CA CYS A 317 27.21 -29.15 23.10
C CYS A 317 26.44 -30.48 23.09
N LEU A 318 25.25 -30.51 22.47
CA LEU A 318 24.44 -31.72 22.35
C LEU A 318 25.14 -32.82 21.54
N LYS A 319 25.84 -32.48 20.45
CA LYS A 319 26.59 -33.46 19.63
C LYS A 319 27.81 -34.04 20.33
N THR A 320 28.46 -33.29 21.22
CA THR A 320 29.67 -33.75 21.93
C THR A 320 29.37 -34.62 23.15
N VAL A 321 28.13 -34.67 23.60
CA VAL A 321 27.72 -35.52 24.71
C VAL A 321 27.11 -36.78 24.10
N ASP A 322 27.81 -37.92 24.21
CA ASP A 322 27.17 -39.23 24.02
C ASP A 322 26.16 -39.41 25.15
N ILE A 323 24.94 -38.92 24.93
CA ILE A 323 23.84 -38.96 25.91
C ILE A 323 23.57 -40.42 26.32
N ASP A 324 23.81 -41.37 25.41
CA ASP A 324 23.62 -42.80 25.64
C ASP A 324 24.64 -43.45 26.59
N LEU A 325 25.77 -42.77 26.87
CA LEU A 325 26.82 -43.26 27.77
C LEU A 325 26.81 -42.55 29.15
N VAL A 326 25.96 -41.54 29.33
CA VAL A 326 25.89 -40.76 30.58
C VAL A 326 24.81 -41.35 31.48
N SER A 327 25.19 -41.74 32.70
CA SER A 327 24.23 -42.24 33.69
C SER A 327 23.22 -41.16 34.09
N ASP A 328 21.99 -41.57 34.45
CA ASP A 328 20.91 -40.68 34.89
C ASP A 328 21.34 -39.71 36.02
N THR A 329 22.21 -40.15 36.92
CA THR A 329 22.76 -39.32 38.00
C THR A 329 23.65 -38.20 37.50
N GLU A 330 24.46 -38.44 36.47
CA GLU A 330 25.32 -37.43 35.87
C GLU A 330 24.52 -36.46 34.98
N LEU A 331 23.49 -36.96 34.28
CA LEU A 331 22.51 -36.13 33.57
C LEU A 331 21.81 -35.15 34.52
N ARG A 332 21.35 -35.64 35.67
CA ARG A 332 20.69 -34.81 36.70
C ARG A 332 21.64 -33.77 37.29
N ARG A 333 22.89 -34.14 37.56
CA ARG A 333 23.93 -33.22 38.04
C ARG A 333 24.24 -32.13 37.02
N ARG A 334 24.34 -32.47 35.73
CA ARG A 334 24.57 -31.50 34.64
C ARG A 334 23.38 -30.56 34.46
N TYR A 335 22.16 -31.08 34.59
CA TYR A 335 20.94 -30.28 34.58
C TYR A 335 20.94 -29.26 35.72
N ASP A 336 21.28 -29.66 36.95
CA ASP A 336 21.33 -28.76 38.11
C ASP A 336 22.40 -27.66 37.95
N ILE A 337 23.55 -27.97 37.33
CA ILE A 337 24.60 -26.98 37.03
C ILE A 337 24.12 -25.98 35.97
N LEU A 338 23.53 -26.45 34.87
CA LEU A 338 22.95 -25.59 33.83
C LEU A 338 21.84 -24.70 34.38
N PHE A 339 20.95 -25.26 35.20
CA PHE A 339 19.85 -24.53 35.83
C PHE A 339 20.36 -23.48 36.82
N SER A 340 21.39 -23.80 37.60
CA SER A 340 22.03 -22.85 38.53
C SER A 340 22.75 -21.72 37.80
N LEU A 341 23.41 -22.01 36.67
CA LEU A 341 24.04 -21.00 35.81
C LEU A 341 23.02 -20.08 35.14
N MET A 342 21.88 -20.63 34.70
CA MET A 342 20.74 -19.85 34.19
C MET A 342 20.09 -18.97 35.25
N LYS A 343 20.12 -19.38 36.53
CA LYS A 343 19.58 -18.58 37.64
C LYS A 343 20.55 -17.49 38.10
N SER A 344 21.86 -17.74 38.00
CA SER A 344 22.93 -16.84 38.43
C SER A 344 23.19 -15.72 37.42
N LYS A 345 23.22 -16.03 36.12
CA LYS A 345 23.15 -15.02 35.07
C LYS A 345 21.69 -14.60 34.98
N ARG A 346 21.32 -13.35 35.23
CA ARG A 346 19.94 -12.83 35.06
C ARG A 346 19.48 -12.89 33.59
N ILE A 347 19.48 -14.06 32.99
CA ILE A 347 18.85 -14.33 31.71
C ILE A 347 17.42 -14.66 32.09
N THR A 348 16.59 -13.61 32.15
CA THR A 348 15.15 -13.77 32.32
C THR A 348 14.61 -14.36 31.03
N ILE A 349 14.72 -15.68 30.88
CA ILE A 349 13.93 -16.42 29.91
C ILE A 349 12.52 -16.39 30.47
N TRP A 350 11.69 -15.47 29.95
CA TRP A 350 10.25 -15.49 30.18
C TRP A 350 9.71 -16.77 29.55
N LEU A 351 9.72 -17.86 30.31
CA LEU A 351 8.88 -19.01 30.04
C LEU A 351 7.44 -18.50 30.24
N CYS A 352 6.77 -18.16 29.15
CA CYS A 352 5.33 -17.89 29.16
C CYS A 352 4.62 -19.16 29.67
N PRO A 353 3.72 -19.04 30.66
CA PRO A 353 2.91 -20.16 31.15
C PRO A 353 1.96 -20.72 30.09
#